data_AF-A0A2I1FKF9-F1
#
_entry.id   AF-A0A2I1FKF9-F1
#
_cell.length_a   1.000
_cell.length_b   1.000
_cell.length_c   1.000
_cell.angle_alpha   90.00
_cell.angle_beta   90.00
_cell.angle_gamma   90.00
#
_symmetry.space_group_name_H-M   'P 1'
#
loop_
_entity.id
_entity.type
_entity.pdbx_description
1 polymer ?
#
loop_
_entity_poly.entity_id
_entity_poly.type
_entity_poly.pdbx_seq_one_letter_code
_entity_poly.pdbx_strand_id
1 'polypeptide(L)'
;MPNKNTALTDIQKYELCLYAHNNKKTRTQYVDWIEQNKEKQLTTEITKSEAKRHKPVTVPVLELALKEFVLCYQHKTILSDAILIEKAKILASELEVPQGMLQFSKGWLQKFKERMVFNK
;
A
#
# COMPACT_ATOMS: atom_id res chain seq x y z
N MET A 1 -30.99 3.95 12.01
CA MET A 1 -29.66 4.58 11.87
C MET A 1 -29.28 4.57 10.39
N PRO A 2 -28.75 5.66 9.80
CA PRO A 2 -28.49 5.69 8.36
C PRO A 2 -27.36 4.71 8.06
N ASN A 3 -27.62 3.78 7.15
CA ASN A 3 -26.65 2.81 6.66
C ASN A 3 -25.61 3.55 5.82
N LYS A 4 -24.45 3.82 6.41
CA LYS A 4 -23.34 4.48 5.71
C LYS A 4 -22.66 3.40 4.89
N ASN A 5 -22.96 3.32 3.60
CA ASN A 5 -22.27 2.42 2.68
C ASN A 5 -20.80 2.86 2.58
N THR A 6 -19.94 2.26 3.40
CA THR A 6 -18.50 2.53 3.39
C THR A 6 -17.85 1.75 2.25
N ALA A 7 -17.36 2.47 1.24
CA ALA A 7 -16.60 1.85 0.16
C ALA A 7 -15.26 1.34 0.68
N LEU A 8 -15.00 0.04 0.49
CA LEU A 8 -13.74 -0.60 0.86
C LEU A 8 -12.63 -0.23 -0.14
N THR A 9 -11.41 -0.02 0.36
CA THR A 9 -10.22 0.15 -0.49
C THR A 9 -9.77 -1.18 -1.11
N ASP A 10 -9.00 -1.16 -2.19
CA ASP A 10 -8.58 -2.40 -2.85
C ASP A 10 -7.63 -3.24 -2.01
N ILE A 11 -6.82 -2.62 -1.15
CA ILE A 11 -6.03 -3.33 -0.13
C ILE A 11 -6.96 -4.00 0.89
N GLN A 12 -7.98 -3.28 1.39
CA GLN A 12 -8.96 -3.86 2.32
C GLN A 12 -9.76 -5.01 1.68
N LYS A 13 -10.10 -4.89 0.39
CA LYS A 13 -10.76 -5.98 -0.37
C LYS A 13 -9.82 -7.17 -0.56
N TYR A 14 -8.56 -6.92 -0.89
CA TYR A 14 -7.54 -7.96 -1.08
C TYR A 14 -7.23 -8.70 0.22
N GLU A 15 -7.09 -7.97 1.34
CA GLU A 15 -6.95 -8.54 2.68
C GLU A 15 -8.18 -9.35 3.09
N LEU A 16 -9.40 -8.87 2.81
CA LEU A 16 -10.62 -9.65 3.03
C LEU A 16 -10.65 -10.92 2.19
N CYS A 17 -10.22 -10.85 0.92
CA CYS A 17 -10.18 -12.00 0.03
C CYS A 17 -9.15 -13.04 0.49
N LEU A 18 -7.93 -12.61 0.86
CA LEU A 18 -6.91 -13.49 1.42
C LEU A 18 -7.37 -14.11 2.75
N TYR A 19 -8.00 -13.31 3.60
CA TYR A 19 -8.53 -13.79 4.87
C TYR A 19 -9.64 -14.82 4.65
N ALA A 20 -10.59 -14.56 3.75
CA ALA A 20 -11.66 -15.50 3.39
C ALA A 20 -11.14 -16.78 2.71
N HIS A 21 -10.09 -16.66 1.90
CA HIS A 21 -9.44 -17.80 1.23
C HIS A 21 -8.77 -18.73 2.25
N ASN A 22 -8.04 -18.16 3.21
CA ASN A 22 -7.29 -18.92 4.22
C ASN A 22 -8.12 -19.30 5.44
N ASN A 23 -9.26 -18.63 5.64
CA ASN A 23 -10.22 -18.91 6.68
C ASN A 23 -11.57 -19.13 6.01
N LYS A 24 -11.87 -20.37 5.63
CA LYS A 24 -13.25 -20.80 5.30
C LYS A 24 -14.09 -20.77 6.58
N LYS A 25 -14.31 -19.56 7.08
CA LYS A 25 -15.06 -19.26 8.28
C LYS A 25 -16.53 -19.26 7.95
N THR A 26 -17.31 -19.92 8.78
CA THR A 26 -18.76 -19.78 8.70
C THR A 26 -19.13 -18.33 8.96
N ARG A 27 -20.29 -17.89 8.46
CA ARG A 27 -20.80 -16.51 8.64
C ARG A 27 -20.69 -16.05 10.10
N THR A 28 -20.93 -16.95 11.05
CA THR A 28 -20.81 -16.72 12.49
C THR A 28 -19.39 -16.36 12.91
N GLN A 29 -18.39 -17.13 12.49
CA GLN A 29 -16.98 -16.88 12.83
C GLN A 29 -16.44 -15.57 12.24
N TYR A 30 -17.04 -15.09 11.14
CA TYR A 30 -16.71 -13.80 10.54
C TYR A 30 -17.29 -12.64 11.35
N VAL A 31 -18.54 -12.77 11.84
CA VAL A 31 -19.20 -11.78 12.69
C VAL A 31 -18.45 -11.64 14.01
N ASP A 32 -18.09 -12.75 14.65
CA ASP A 32 -17.34 -12.75 15.91
C ASP A 32 -15.96 -12.07 15.76
N TRP A 33 -15.28 -12.28 14.62
CA TRP A 33 -14.01 -11.61 14.34
C TRP A 33 -14.19 -10.10 14.11
N ILE A 34 -15.27 -9.67 13.45
CA ILE A 34 -15.57 -8.25 13.26
C ILE A 34 -15.85 -7.57 14.60
N GLU A 35 -16.63 -8.20 15.48
CA GLU A 35 -16.92 -7.66 16.82
C GLU A 35 -15.65 -7.54 17.67
N GLN A 36 -14.81 -8.58 17.71
CA GLN A 36 -13.54 -8.54 18.44
C GLN A 36 -12.57 -7.47 17.92
N ASN A 37 -12.53 -7.22 16.61
CA ASN A 37 -11.66 -6.16 16.06
C ASN A 37 -12.26 -4.76 16.22
N LYS A 38 -13.58 -4.64 16.38
CA LYS A 38 -14.23 -3.36 16.67
C LYS A 38 -13.89 -2.87 18.07
N GLU A 39 -13.83 -3.76 19.05
CA GLU A 39 -13.39 -3.44 20.42
C GLU A 39 -11.90 -3.09 20.48
N LYS A 40 -11.06 -3.75 19.67
CA LYS A 40 -9.63 -3.42 19.55
C LYS A 40 -9.39 -2.04 18.92
N GLN A 41 -10.23 -1.60 17.98
CA GLN A 41 -10.13 -0.28 17.38
C GLN A 41 -10.60 0.84 18.34
N LEU A 42 -11.56 0.56 19.23
CA LEU A 42 -12.02 1.55 20.21
C LEU A 42 -10.92 1.93 21.24
N THR A 43 -9.97 1.03 21.52
CA THR A 43 -8.89 1.28 22.48
C THR A 43 -7.65 1.92 21.84
N THR A 44 -7.53 1.91 20.51
CA THR A 44 -6.40 2.52 19.77
C THR A 44 -6.70 3.89 19.17
N GLU A 45 -7.98 4.29 19.10
CA GLU A 45 -8.40 5.60 18.56
C GLU A 45 -8.04 6.81 19.43
N ILE A 46 -7.55 6.64 20.67
CA ILE A 46 -7.13 7.77 21.52
C ILE A 46 -5.72 8.28 21.15
N THR A 47 -4.91 7.54 20.37
CA THR A 47 -3.47 7.89 20.22
C THR A 47 -2.95 8.17 18.81
N LYS A 48 -3.73 8.05 17.73
CA LYS A 48 -3.26 8.45 16.37
C LYS A 48 -4.35 9.12 15.55
N SER A 49 -4.66 10.37 15.91
CA SER A 49 -5.26 11.30 14.96
C SER A 49 -4.24 11.70 13.89
N GLU A 50 -4.73 11.91 12.67
CA GLU A 50 -4.05 12.47 11.48
C GLU A 50 -3.50 11.47 10.44
N ALA A 51 -4.39 10.75 9.75
CA ALA A 51 -4.09 10.28 8.40
C ALA A 51 -5.20 10.69 7.42
N LYS A 52 -4.98 11.84 6.78
CA LYS A 52 -5.77 12.36 5.66
C LYS A 52 -5.66 11.40 4.47
N ARG A 53 -6.79 10.84 4.02
CA ARG A 53 -7.08 10.25 2.69
C ARG A 53 -5.89 9.57 1.99
N HIS A 54 -5.84 8.23 2.01
CA HIS A 54 -4.95 7.43 1.17
C HIS A 54 -5.30 7.65 -0.31
N LYS A 55 -4.51 8.45 -1.03
CA LYS A 55 -4.58 8.48 -2.49
C LYS A 55 -4.07 7.12 -3.00
N PRO A 56 -4.83 6.38 -3.82
CA PRO A 56 -4.35 5.14 -4.40
C PRO A 56 -3.06 5.41 -5.19
N VAL A 57 -2.10 4.50 -5.06
CA VAL A 57 -0.87 4.50 -5.84
C VAL A 57 -1.26 4.35 -7.31
N THR A 58 -0.84 5.28 -8.16
CA THR A 58 -1.27 5.36 -9.56
C THR A 58 -0.91 4.10 -10.37
N VAL A 59 0.17 3.40 -10.01
CA VAL A 59 0.58 2.13 -10.65
C VAL A 59 1.18 1.18 -9.59
N PRO A 60 0.36 0.35 -8.91
CA PRO A 60 0.84 -0.50 -7.81
C PRO A 60 1.89 -1.53 -8.22
N VAL A 61 1.78 -2.08 -9.43
CA VAL A 61 2.71 -3.08 -9.98
C VAL A 61 4.12 -2.50 -10.15
N LEU A 62 4.21 -1.25 -10.63
CA LEU A 62 5.47 -0.55 -10.78
C LEU A 62 6.15 -0.26 -9.43
N GLU A 63 5.39 0.20 -8.44
CA GLU A 63 5.94 0.44 -7.09
C GLU A 63 6.42 -0.88 -6.44
N LEU A 64 5.73 -1.99 -6.68
CA LEU A 64 6.14 -3.30 -6.19
C LEU A 64 7.47 -3.76 -6.82
N ALA A 65 7.58 -3.71 -8.16
CA ALA A 65 8.80 -4.09 -8.87
C ALA A 65 9.99 -3.22 -8.47
N LEU A 66 9.78 -1.92 -8.26
CA LEU A 66 10.82 -1.01 -7.79
C LEU A 66 11.22 -1.31 -6.34
N LYS A 67 10.27 -1.70 -5.47
CA LYS A 67 10.55 -2.12 -4.10
C LYS A 67 11.40 -3.39 -4.06
N GLU A 68 11.08 -4.39 -4.89
CA GLU A 68 11.88 -5.61 -5.01
C GLU A 68 13.31 -5.31 -5.43
N PHE A 69 13.48 -4.44 -6.43
CA PHE A 69 14.80 -3.95 -6.82
C PHE A 69 15.56 -3.30 -5.65
N VAL A 70 14.91 -2.42 -4.89
CA VAL A 70 15.55 -1.77 -3.73
C VAL A 70 16.01 -2.82 -2.71
N LEU A 71 15.14 -3.78 -2.36
CA LEU A 71 15.46 -4.82 -1.38
C LEU A 71 16.64 -5.71 -1.82
N CYS A 72 16.76 -5.99 -3.12
CA CYS A 72 17.87 -6.79 -3.66
C CYS A 72 19.23 -6.07 -3.64
N TYR A 73 19.24 -4.73 -3.62
CA TYR A 73 20.46 -3.92 -3.83
C TYR A 73 20.83 -3.01 -2.65
N GLN A 74 19.93 -2.77 -1.69
CA GLN A 74 20.18 -1.88 -0.55
C GLN A 74 21.42 -2.24 0.28
N HIS A 75 21.79 -3.53 0.34
CA HIS A 75 22.97 -3.99 1.07
C HIS A 75 24.25 -4.04 0.24
N LYS A 76 24.15 -3.83 -1.08
CA LYS A 76 25.25 -3.97 -2.04
C LYS A 76 25.80 -2.63 -2.50
N THR A 77 24.96 -1.59 -2.52
CA THR A 77 25.34 -0.25 -2.99
C THR A 77 24.40 0.82 -2.44
N ILE A 78 24.87 2.06 -2.43
CA ILE A 78 24.05 3.22 -2.08
C ILE A 78 23.12 3.52 -3.26
N LEU A 79 21.82 3.28 -3.07
CA LEU A 79 20.80 3.59 -4.06
C LEU A 79 20.44 5.08 -3.99
N SER A 80 21.08 5.88 -4.84
CA SER A 80 20.78 7.31 -4.95
C SER A 80 19.42 7.56 -5.62
N ASP A 81 18.87 8.75 -5.39
CA ASP A 81 17.59 9.18 -5.96
C ASP A 81 17.56 9.09 -7.49
N ALA A 82 18.68 9.40 -8.14
CA ALA A 82 18.84 9.26 -9.58
C ALA A 82 18.73 7.80 -10.03
N ILE A 83 19.38 6.87 -9.32
CA ILE A 83 19.31 5.43 -9.63
C ILE A 83 17.88 4.92 -9.49
N LEU A 84 17.17 5.33 -8.43
CA LEU A 84 15.78 4.92 -8.21
C LEU A 84 14.85 5.47 -9.30
N ILE A 85 15.03 6.73 -9.72
CA ILE A 85 14.24 7.34 -10.79
C ILE A 85 14.50 6.65 -12.13
N GLU A 86 15.76 6.40 -12.48
CA GLU A 86 16.10 5.74 -13.74
C GLU A 86 15.57 4.30 -13.78
N LYS A 87 15.69 3.55 -12.67
CA LYS A 87 15.11 2.21 -12.60
C LYS A 87 13.58 2.24 -12.68
N ALA A 88 12.92 3.21 -12.08
CA ALA A 88 11.47 3.38 -12.15
C ALA A 88 10.99 3.66 -13.58
N LYS A 89 11.73 4.47 -14.36
CA LYS A 89 11.43 4.71 -15.78
C LYS A 89 11.57 3.45 -16.61
N ILE A 90 12.65 2.69 -16.43
CA ILE A 90 12.87 1.42 -17.14
C ILE A 90 11.72 0.45 -16.85
N LEU A 91 11.38 0.25 -15.58
CA LEU A 91 10.27 -0.62 -15.18
C LEU A 91 8.93 -0.14 -15.72
N ALA A 92 8.70 1.17 -15.84
CA ALA A 92 7.47 1.69 -16.42
C ALA A 92 7.37 1.40 -17.91
N SER A 93 8.48 1.48 -18.65
CA SER A 93 8.53 1.05 -20.05
C SER A 93 8.32 -0.47 -20.19
N GLU A 94 8.93 -1.28 -19.33
CA GLU A 94 8.77 -2.75 -19.32
C GLU A 94 7.34 -3.18 -18.98
N LEU A 95 6.65 -2.43 -18.12
CA LEU A 95 5.25 -2.67 -17.73
C LEU A 95 4.24 -1.99 -18.65
N GLU A 96 4.69 -1.44 -19.79
CA GLU A 96 3.86 -0.73 -20.78
C GLU A 96 3.00 0.39 -20.16
N VAL A 97 3.52 1.05 -19.12
CA VAL A 97 2.83 2.17 -18.47
C VAL A 97 2.82 3.37 -19.45
N PRO A 98 1.65 3.90 -19.83
CA PRO A 98 1.56 5.00 -20.77
C PRO A 98 2.37 6.23 -20.34
N GLN A 99 3.10 6.81 -21.29
CA GLN A 99 3.89 8.02 -21.05
C GLN A 99 2.96 9.15 -20.60
N GLY A 100 3.25 9.72 -19.43
CA GLY A 100 2.41 10.76 -18.80
C GLY A 100 1.43 10.25 -17.74
N MET A 101 1.23 8.93 -17.61
CA MET A 101 0.41 8.34 -16.54
C MET A 101 1.07 8.49 -15.16
N LEU A 102 2.41 8.47 -15.12
CA LEU A 102 3.18 8.68 -13.90
C LEU A 102 4.32 9.66 -14.15
N GLN A 103 4.45 10.66 -13.27
CA GLN A 103 5.60 11.57 -13.28
C GLN A 103 6.57 11.18 -12.16
N PHE A 104 7.79 10.82 -12.55
CA PHE A 104 8.92 10.52 -11.66
C PHE A 104 9.55 11.78 -11.05
N SER A 105 8.70 12.62 -10.45
CA SER A 105 9.12 13.84 -9.76
C SER A 105 9.76 13.53 -8.41
N LYS A 106 10.49 14.50 -7.85
CA LYS A 106 11.02 14.42 -6.48
C LYS A 106 9.93 14.12 -5.44
N GLY A 107 8.75 14.73 -5.61
CA GLY A 107 7.61 14.50 -4.71
C GLY A 107 7.01 13.10 -4.81
N TRP A 108 7.03 12.49 -6.00
CA TRP A 108 6.65 11.08 -6.14
C TRP A 108 7.66 10.17 -5.44
N LEU A 109 8.96 10.41 -5.67
CA LEU A 109 10.02 9.61 -5.07
C LEU A 109 10.01 9.69 -3.54
N GLN A 110 9.78 10.88 -2.98
CA GLN A 110 9.66 11.07 -1.54
C GLN A 110 8.52 10.23 -0.96
N LYS A 111 7.33 10.29 -1.58
CA LYS A 111 6.19 9.47 -1.15
C LYS A 111 6.45 7.97 -1.29
N PHE A 112 7.14 7.56 -2.35
CA PHE A 112 7.56 6.17 -2.54
C PHE A 112 8.47 5.71 -1.39
N LYS A 113 9.46 6.52 -0.99
CA LYS A 113 10.34 6.23 0.14
C LYS A 113 9.60 6.19 1.49
N GLU A 114 8.69 7.13 1.72
CA GLU A 114 7.82 7.17 2.92
C GLU A 114 6.99 5.89 3.03
N ARG A 115 6.41 5.42 1.91
CA ARG A 115 5.65 4.17 1.84
C ARG A 115 6.50 2.91 2.04
N MET A 116 7.77 2.93 1.64
CA MET A 116 8.69 1.81 1.83
C MET A 116 9.23 1.69 3.26
N VAL A 117 8.91 2.64 4.15
CA VAL A 117 9.46 2.70 5.52
C VAL A 117 10.98 2.86 5.50
N PHE A 118 11.49 3.82 4.72
CA PHE A 118 12.89 4.27 4.87
C PHE A 118 13.13 5.12 6.13
N ASN A 119 12.14 5.26 7.02
CA ASN A 119 12.32 5.87 8.33
C ASN A 119 12.97 4.87 9.28
N LYS A 120 14.29 5.00 9.42
CA LYS A 120 15.03 4.54 10.60
C LYS A 120 15.78 5.73 11.17
#